data_AF-A0ABD1QR57-F1
#
_entry.id   AF-A0ABD1QR57-F1
#
_cell.length_a   1.000
_cell.length_b   1.000
_cell.length_c   1.000
_cell.angle_alpha   90.00
_cell.angle_beta   90.00
_cell.angle_gamma   90.00
#
_symmetry.space_group_name_H-M   'P 1'
#
loop_
_entity.id
_entity.type
_entity.pdbx_description
1 polymer ?
#
loop_
_entity_poly.entity_id
_entity_poly.type
_entity_poly.pdbx_seq_one_letter_code
_entity_poly.pdbx_strand_id
1 'polypeptide(L)'
;MVEFRTGDPIEVLPNYENIDFSLVDCKADNYGRLLEKLDVNPKRSMVVANNLIEGRKGVEEHLKGVETMVKVRSMKRLIGKGMEITMVGKRERSRGSYSRAERKGRYIKKTDRSKWVFAFDEKSGEEHIYRMPKSP
;
A
#
# COMPACT_ATOMS: atom_id res chain seq x y z
N MET A 1 12.77 -9.05 18.66
CA MET A 1 13.69 -7.99 19.15
C MET A 1 13.09 -6.66 18.73
N VAL A 2 13.03 -5.68 19.62
CA VAL A 2 12.48 -4.35 19.33
C VAL A 2 13.60 -3.34 19.54
N GLU A 3 13.83 -2.48 18.56
CA GLU A 3 14.81 -1.40 18.63
C GLU A 3 14.08 -0.06 18.70
N PHE A 4 14.49 0.77 19.66
CA PHE A 4 14.00 2.14 19.79
C PHE A 4 15.07 3.10 19.30
N ARG A 5 14.72 3.98 18.37
CA ARG A 5 15.57 5.08 17.93
C ARG A 5 14.93 6.41 18.30
N THR A 6 15.74 7.32 18.83
CA THR A 6 15.34 8.69 19.16
C THR A 6 16.11 9.67 18.28
N GLY A 7 15.41 10.66 17.72
CA GLY A 7 15.99 11.65 16.81
C GLY A 7 14.95 12.17 15.83
N ASP A 8 15.37 13.00 14.87
CA ASP A 8 14.50 13.38 13.75
C ASP A 8 14.25 12.14 12.87
N PRO A 9 12.98 11.71 12.68
CA PRO A 9 12.66 10.58 11.82
C PRO A 9 13.21 10.73 10.38
N ILE A 10 13.35 11.94 9.85
CA ILE A 10 13.89 12.18 8.51
C ILE A 10 15.38 11.83 8.43
N GLU A 11 16.12 11.93 9.54
CA GLU A 11 17.54 11.60 9.64
C GLU A 11 17.76 10.12 9.98
N VAL A 12 16.84 9.54 10.77
CA VAL A 12 16.95 8.16 11.25
C VAL A 12 16.44 7.15 10.23
N LEU A 13 15.31 7.45 9.55
CA LEU A 13 14.63 6.53 8.64
C LEU A 13 15.48 6.02 7.47
N PRO A 14 16.38 6.83 6.86
CA PRO A 14 17.22 6.36 5.75
C PRO A 14 18.17 5.20 6.09
N ASN A 15 18.37 4.88 7.37
CA ASN A 15 19.18 3.73 7.79
C ASN A 15 18.41 2.40 7.71
N TYR A 16 17.12 2.44 7.34
CA TYR A 16 16.25 1.28 7.21
C TYR A 16 15.79 1.14 5.76
N GLU A 17 16.17 0.03 5.14
CA GLU A 17 15.92 -0.26 3.73
C GLU A 17 15.02 -1.48 3.57
N ASN A 18 14.35 -1.57 2.42
CA ASN A 18 13.53 -2.71 2.02
C ASN A 18 12.46 -3.11 3.07
N ILE A 19 11.75 -2.12 3.61
CA ILE A 19 10.74 -2.29 4.67
C ILE A 19 9.50 -3.04 4.16
N ASP A 20 9.12 -4.15 4.81
CA ASP A 20 7.92 -4.93 4.46
C ASP A 20 6.62 -4.32 5.05
N PHE A 21 6.70 -3.65 6.20
CA PHE A 21 5.56 -3.05 6.88
C PHE A 21 5.96 -1.75 7.58
N SER A 22 5.19 -0.67 7.37
CA SER A 22 5.40 0.62 8.01
C SER A 22 4.08 1.19 8.52
N LEU A 23 4.10 1.67 9.76
CA LEU A 23 3.02 2.46 10.37
C LEU A 23 3.54 3.87 10.62
N VAL A 24 2.96 4.85 9.94
CA VAL A 24 3.34 6.26 10.03
C VAL A 24 2.24 7.04 10.74
N ASP A 25 2.49 7.39 12.00
CA ASP A 25 1.64 8.28 12.78
C ASP A 25 2.47 9.49 13.23
N CYS A 26 2.57 10.50 12.36
CA CYS A 26 3.35 11.70 12.61
C CYS A 26 2.53 12.97 12.36
N LYS A 27 2.97 14.08 12.93
CA LYS A 27 2.34 15.39 12.71
C LYS A 27 2.44 15.79 11.23
N ALA A 28 1.40 16.47 10.75
CA ALA A 28 1.17 16.68 9.32
C ALA A 28 2.21 17.56 8.61
N ASP A 29 2.99 18.35 9.34
CA ASP A 29 4.03 19.24 8.80
C ASP A 29 5.20 18.48 8.17
N ASN A 30 5.57 17.32 8.72
CA ASN A 30 6.70 16.51 8.21
C ASN A 30 6.29 15.26 7.43
N TYR A 31 4.98 15.04 7.25
CA TYR A 31 4.45 13.80 6.71
C TYR A 31 4.92 13.46 5.30
N GLY A 32 4.86 14.41 4.35
CA GLY A 32 5.31 14.19 2.97
C GLY A 32 6.81 13.87 2.88
N ARG A 33 7.64 14.66 3.59
CA ARG A 33 9.10 14.47 3.66
C ARG A 33 9.47 13.13 4.28
N LEU A 34 8.70 12.64 5.25
CA LEU A 34 8.93 11.35 5.87
C LEU A 34 8.64 10.20 4.91
N LEU A 35 7.52 10.26 4.18
CA LEU A 35 7.16 9.26 3.19
C LEU A 35 8.19 9.19 2.03
N GLU A 36 8.75 10.33 1.62
CA GLU A 36 9.83 10.40 0.63
C GLU A 36 11.14 9.74 1.08
N LYS A 37 11.32 9.50 2.38
CA LYS A 37 12.51 8.85 2.94
C LYS A 37 12.27 7.37 3.26
N LEU A 38 11.03 6.90 3.15
CA LEU A 38 10.67 5.52 3.44
C LEU A 38 11.08 4.61 2.28
N ASP A 39 12.10 3.78 2.49
CA ASP A 39 12.49 2.74 1.54
C ASP A 39 11.73 1.44 1.83
N VAL A 40 10.68 1.21 1.03
CA VAL A 40 9.79 0.06 1.18
C VAL A 40 10.15 -1.05 0.22
N ASN A 41 9.95 -2.29 0.62
CA ASN A 41 10.12 -3.45 -0.26
C ASN A 41 9.18 -3.34 -1.48
N PRO A 42 9.70 -3.20 -2.71
CA PRO A 42 8.88 -2.99 -3.89
C PRO A 42 8.16 -4.26 -4.37
N LYS A 43 8.53 -5.44 -3.85
CA LYS A 43 7.89 -6.72 -4.20
C LYS A 43 6.60 -6.94 -3.41
N ARG A 44 6.65 -6.68 -2.10
CA ARG A 44 5.53 -6.79 -1.17
C ARG A 44 5.80 -5.87 0.02
N SER A 45 5.02 -4.82 0.16
CA SER A 45 5.02 -4.06 1.40
C SER A 45 3.68 -3.36 1.63
N MET A 46 3.46 -2.98 2.88
CA MET A 46 2.28 -2.24 3.30
C MET A 46 2.71 -1.01 4.10
N VAL A 47 2.17 0.14 3.72
CA VAL A 47 2.30 1.39 4.46
C VAL A 47 0.92 1.77 4.98
N VAL A 48 0.80 1.87 6.29
CA VAL A 48 -0.39 2.38 6.97
C VAL A 48 -0.04 3.74 7.51
N ALA A 49 -0.86 4.74 7.23
CA ALA A 49 -0.54 6.09 7.64
C ALA A 49 -1.78 6.87 8.09
N ASN A 50 -1.65 7.56 9.21
CA ASN A 50 -2.72 8.30 9.88
C ASN A 50 -2.45 9.79 9.67
N ASN A 51 -3.45 10.57 9.25
CA ASN A 51 -3.42 12.01 8.88
C ASN A 51 -3.56 12.32 7.38
N LEU A 52 -4.60 11.77 6.77
CA LEU A 52 -5.15 12.33 5.53
C LEU A 52 -5.95 13.59 5.83
N ILE A 53 -5.27 14.73 5.94
CA ILE A 53 -5.93 16.03 5.84
C ILE A 53 -6.55 16.13 4.45
N GLU A 54 -7.87 16.36 4.37
CA GLU A 54 -8.59 16.55 3.10
C GLU A 54 -7.84 17.52 2.19
N GLY A 55 -7.58 17.10 0.95
CA GLY A 55 -6.88 17.89 -0.06
C GLY A 55 -5.36 17.71 -0.15
N ARG A 56 -4.71 16.96 0.76
CA ARG A 56 -3.29 16.61 0.61
C ARG A 56 -3.07 15.36 -0.26
N LYS A 57 -1.98 15.39 -1.02
CA LYS A 57 -1.45 14.31 -1.87
C LYS A 57 -1.27 13.02 -1.05
N GLY A 58 -1.66 11.88 -1.62
CA GLY A 58 -1.68 10.57 -0.92
C GLY A 58 -0.29 9.94 -0.73
N VAL A 59 -0.23 8.80 -0.06
CA VAL A 59 1.02 8.05 0.17
C VAL A 59 1.69 7.65 -1.15
N GLU A 60 0.88 7.29 -2.15
CA GLU A 60 1.33 6.87 -3.48
C GLU A 60 2.25 7.89 -4.18
N GLU A 61 2.03 9.19 -3.97
CA GLU A 61 2.81 10.22 -4.65
C GLU A 61 4.19 10.46 -4.01
N HIS A 62 4.36 10.11 -2.73
CA HIS A 62 5.57 10.41 -1.97
C HIS A 62 6.53 9.23 -1.87
N LEU A 63 6.09 8.00 -2.12
CA LEU A 63 6.95 6.82 -1.99
C LEU A 63 8.03 6.78 -3.08
N LYS A 64 9.31 6.81 -2.66
CA LYS A 64 10.44 6.52 -3.54
C LYS A 64 10.46 5.03 -3.91
N GLY A 65 10.92 4.72 -5.13
CA GLY A 65 11.05 3.33 -5.60
C GLY A 65 9.79 2.75 -6.25
N VAL A 66 8.71 3.52 -6.36
CA VAL A 66 7.54 3.17 -7.18
C VAL A 66 7.83 3.50 -8.66
N GLU A 67 8.75 2.76 -9.28
CA GLU A 67 8.88 2.79 -10.74
C GLU A 67 7.62 2.21 -11.42
N THR A 68 7.44 2.49 -12.72
CA THR A 68 6.31 2.10 -13.60
C THR A 68 5.89 0.62 -13.58
N MET A 69 6.61 -0.26 -12.88
CA MET A 69 6.30 -1.69 -12.70
C MET A 69 5.75 -2.07 -11.32
N VAL A 70 5.73 -1.14 -10.37
CA VAL A 70 5.21 -1.35 -9.01
C VAL A 70 3.74 -0.95 -8.99
N LYS A 71 2.86 -1.89 -8.65
CA LYS A 71 1.44 -1.59 -8.49
C LYS A 71 1.21 -1.09 -7.09
N VAL A 72 0.94 0.20 -6.97
CA VAL A 72 0.44 0.79 -5.74
C VAL A 72 -1.08 0.65 -5.70
N ARG A 73 -1.61 0.28 -4.54
CA ARG A 73 -3.05 0.25 -4.27
C ARG A 73 -3.28 0.91 -2.92
N SER A 74 -3.76 2.14 -2.96
CA SER A 74 -4.15 2.92 -1.79
C SER A 74 -5.65 2.76 -1.50
N MET A 75 -6.02 2.86 -0.23
CA MET A 75 -7.39 2.97 0.24
C MET A 75 -7.42 3.95 1.41
N LYS A 76 -8.42 4.84 1.42
CA LYS A 76 -8.61 5.85 2.48
C LYS A 76 -9.83 5.48 3.29
N ARG A 77 -9.71 5.43 4.62
CA ARG A 77 -10.82 5.20 5.55
C ARG A 77 -10.91 6.35 6.54
N LEU A 78 -12.12 6.76 6.89
CA LEU A 78 -12.38 7.78 7.93
C LEU A 78 -12.27 7.19 9.35
N ILE A 79 -11.33 6.26 9.56
CA ILE A 79 -11.04 5.74 10.90
C ILE A 79 -10.17 6.79 11.59
N GLY A 80 -10.57 7.24 12.77
CA GLY A 80 -9.89 8.31 13.49
C GLY A 80 -9.84 9.62 12.68
N LYS A 81 -8.64 10.15 12.44
CA LYS A 81 -8.40 11.39 11.67
C LYS A 81 -8.22 11.16 10.16
N GLY A 82 -8.51 9.95 9.67
CA GLY A 82 -8.29 9.55 8.29
C GLY A 82 -7.03 8.70 8.16
N MET A 83 -7.23 7.41 7.85
CA MET A 83 -6.19 6.41 7.66
C MET A 83 -6.06 6.03 6.19
N GLU A 84 -4.84 6.07 5.66
CA GLU A 84 -4.47 5.53 4.34
C GLU A 84 -3.79 4.18 4.51
N ILE A 85 -4.23 3.17 3.75
CA ILE A 85 -3.55 1.89 3.65
C ILE A 85 -3.10 1.72 2.21
N THR A 86 -1.79 1.61 2.03
CA THR A 86 -1.15 1.52 0.72
C THR A 86 -0.37 0.23 0.62
N MET A 87 -0.80 -0.66 -0.27
CA MET A 87 -0.03 -1.85 -0.63
C MET A 87 0.84 -1.57 -1.85
N VAL A 88 2.11 -1.89 -1.73
CA VAL A 88 3.12 -1.78 -2.78
C VAL A 88 3.52 -3.19 -3.19
N GLY A 89 3.51 -3.47 -4.49
CA GLY A 89 3.98 -4.75 -4.97
C GLY A 89 4.20 -4.83 -6.47
N LYS A 90 5.27 -5.51 -6.85
CA LYS A 90 5.59 -5.81 -8.25
C LYS A 90 4.70 -6.96 -8.73
N ARG A 91 4.07 -6.79 -9.89
CA ARG A 91 3.45 -7.94 -10.56
C ARG A 91 4.58 -8.82 -11.08
N GLU A 92 4.68 -10.07 -10.63
CA GLU A 92 5.45 -11.05 -11.38
C GLU A 92 4.88 -11.08 -12.80
N ARG A 93 5.70 -10.74 -13.80
CA ARG A 93 5.39 -11.08 -15.18
C ARG A 93 5.40 -12.60 -15.22
N SER A 94 4.23 -13.21 -15.09
CA SER A 94 4.02 -14.62 -15.37
C SER A 94 4.72 -14.93 -16.70
N ARG A 95 5.78 -15.73 -16.66
CA ARG A 95 6.38 -16.30 -17.87
C ARG A 95 5.31 -17.21 -18.49
N GLY A 96 4.82 -16.83 -19.67
CA GLY A 96 3.75 -17.51 -20.40
C GLY A 96 2.43 -16.73 -20.30
N SER A 97 1.79 -16.30 -21.38
CA SER A 97 1.66 -16.93 -22.69
C SER A 97 1.70 -15.85 -23.79
N TYR A 98 2.45 -16.11 -24.86
CA TYR A 98 2.24 -15.47 -26.15
C TYR A 98 0.88 -15.93 -26.70
N SER A 99 -0.23 -15.40 -26.19
CA SER A 99 -1.50 -15.49 -26.90
C SER A 99 -1.55 -14.31 -27.86
N ARG A 100 -1.03 -14.52 -29.06
CA ARG A 100 -1.32 -13.73 -30.26
C ARG A 100 -2.85 -13.69 -30.40
N ALA A 101 -3.46 -12.61 -29.93
CA ALA A 101 -4.91 -12.44 -29.99
C ALA A 101 -5.31 -12.09 -31.42
N GLU A 102 -5.52 -13.12 -32.25
CA GLU A 102 -6.44 -12.99 -33.37
C GLU A 102 -7.85 -12.79 -32.81
N ARG A 103 -8.45 -11.67 -33.23
CA ARG A 103 -9.82 -11.30 -32.96
C ARG A 103 -10.75 -12.40 -33.47
N LYS A 104 -11.58 -12.97 -32.59
CA LYS A 104 -12.95 -13.38 -32.90
C LYS A 104 -13.73 -13.65 -31.62
N GLY A 105 -14.95 -13.14 -31.59
CA GLY A 105 -15.79 -12.94 -30.42
C GLY A 105 -15.86 -14.13 -29.46
N ARG A 106 -15.49 -13.89 -28.20
CA ARG A 106 -15.98 -14.61 -27.03
C ARG A 106 -16.08 -13.61 -25.90
N TYR A 107 -17.17 -13.66 -25.14
CA TYR A 107 -17.33 -12.91 -23.91
C TYR A 107 -16.07 -13.08 -23.05
N ILE A 108 -15.28 -12.01 -22.92
CA ILE A 108 -14.18 -11.95 -21.96
C ILE A 108 -14.87 -11.97 -20.60
N LYS A 109 -14.96 -13.15 -19.96
CA LYS A 109 -15.32 -13.25 -18.55
C LYS A 109 -14.37 -12.29 -17.83
N LYS A 110 -14.91 -11.20 -17.28
CA LYS A 110 -14.16 -10.27 -16.44
C LYS A 110 -13.63 -11.10 -15.28
N THR A 111 -12.36 -11.50 -15.36
CA THR A 111 -11.71 -12.25 -14.27
C THR A 111 -11.92 -11.48 -12.98
N ASP A 112 -12.39 -12.18 -11.95
CA ASP A 112 -12.77 -11.58 -10.68
C ASP A 112 -11.56 -10.78 -10.17
N ARG A 113 -11.72 -9.46 -10.05
CA ARG A 113 -10.59 -8.61 -9.65
C ARG A 113 -10.42 -8.84 -8.15
N SER A 114 -9.18 -8.98 -7.69
CA SER A 114 -8.89 -8.89 -6.25
C SER A 114 -9.65 -7.68 -5.67
N LYS A 115 -10.28 -7.84 -4.52
CA LYS A 115 -11.14 -6.83 -3.88
C LYS A 115 -10.76 -6.64 -2.42
N TRP A 116 -10.96 -5.43 -1.92
CA TRP A 116 -10.77 -5.11 -0.51
C TRP A 116 -12.07 -5.50 0.20
N VAL A 117 -11.95 -6.20 1.32
CA VAL A 117 -13.09 -6.63 2.14
C VAL A 117 -12.89 -6.04 3.52
N PHE A 118 -13.97 -5.51 4.06
CA PHE A 118 -14.03 -4.93 5.40
C PHE A 118 -14.99 -5.77 6.21
N ALA A 119 -14.58 -6.18 7.39
CA ALA A 119 -15.45 -6.83 8.36
C ALA A 119 -15.31 -6.08 9.68
N PHE A 120 -16.43 -5.76 10.31
CA PHE A 120 -16.45 -5.28 11.68
C PHE A 120 -16.86 -6.45 12.55
N ASP A 121 -16.04 -6.78 13.55
CA ASP A 121 -16.41 -7.75 14.56
C ASP A 121 -17.16 -7.02 15.67
N GLU A 122 -18.49 -7.22 15.73
CA GLU A 122 -19.34 -6.59 16.74
C GLU A 122 -19.02 -7.03 18.17
N LYS A 123 -18.34 -8.17 18.37
CA LYS A 123 -17.99 -8.66 19.70
C LYS A 123 -16.72 -8.03 20.23
N SER A 124 -15.67 -7.94 19.42
CA SER A 124 -14.39 -7.33 19.82
C SER A 124 -14.34 -5.82 19.59
N GLY A 125 -15.21 -5.30 18.71
CA GLY A 125 -15.15 -3.92 18.22
C GLY A 125 -14.03 -3.67 17.21
N GLU A 126 -13.39 -4.72 16.70
CA GLU A 126 -12.27 -4.61 15.78
C GLU A 126 -12.74 -4.46 14.32
N GLU A 127 -12.04 -3.61 13.55
CA GLU A 127 -12.20 -3.52 12.11
C GLU A 127 -11.11 -4.31 11.40
N HIS A 128 -11.52 -5.33 10.63
CA HIS A 128 -10.63 -6.17 9.86
C HIS A 128 -10.63 -5.78 8.38
N ILE A 129 -9.44 -5.73 7.81
CA ILE A 129 -9.21 -5.32 6.43
C ILE A 129 -8.49 -6.45 5.70
N TYR A 130 -9.17 -7.03 4.73
CA TYR A 130 -8.66 -8.15 3.95
C TYR A 130 -8.48 -7.77 2.50
N ARG A 131 -7.42 -8.30 1.88
CA ARG A 131 -7.31 -8.33 0.43
C ARG A 131 -7.60 -9.74 -0.07
N MET A 132 -8.77 -9.92 -0.68
CA MET A 132 -9.10 -11.20 -1.26
C MET A 132 -8.32 -11.41 -2.57
N PRO A 133 -7.60 -12.54 -2.72
CA PRO A 133 -7.01 -12.92 -3.98
C PRO A 133 -8.10 -13.15 -5.03
N LYS A 134 -7.71 -13.27 -6.29
CA LYS A 134 -8.65 -13.71 -7.31
C LYS A 134 -9.03 -15.16 -7.02
N SER A 135 -10.31 -15.49 -7.14
CA SER A 135 -10.78 -16.88 -7.12
C SER A 135 -10.00 -17.68 -8.19
N PRO A 136 -9.54 -18.90 -7.88
CA PRO A 136 -8.83 -19.76 -8.84
C PRO A 136 -9.67 -20.07 -10.08
#